data_AF-A0AAF0CSL6-F1
#
_entry.id   AF-A0AAF0CSL6-F1
#
_cell.length_a   1.000
_cell.length_b   1.000
_cell.length_c   1.000
_cell.angle_alpha   90.00
_cell.angle_beta   90.00
_cell.angle_gamma   90.00
#
_symmetry.space_group_name_H-M   'P 1'
#
loop_
_entity.id
_entity.type
_entity.pdbx_description
1 polymer ?
#
loop_
_entity_poly.entity_id
_entity_poly.type
_entity_poly.pdbx_seq_one_letter_code
_entity_poly.pdbx_strand_id
1 'polypeptide(L)'
;MPAKSRPLPALTVLAGVNGAGKSSIGGEALQAAGAVYFNPDEYAHQLRSRETLSQVKANAIAWAYGKAKLEAAIAQGTDFTFESTLGGKTITNLLTRAAGKSHQIDIWFVGLKSVDLHLQRVASRVAQGGHPIPEAAIRQRWIGSHENIIRLIPHVTTLRLFDNSPEVAEGEIPDPTLLLSIQNGQLAYPGPDVLSTTPQWAKPIVAAAYRHFGLMG
;
A
#
# COMPACT_ATOMS: atom_id res chain seq x y z
N MET A 1 -3.89 -37.16 14.66
CA MET A 1 -4.25 -36.14 13.65
C MET A 1 -3.01 -35.31 13.37
N PRO A 2 -2.57 -35.09 12.13
CA PRO A 2 -1.49 -34.15 11.88
C PRO A 2 -1.94 -32.75 12.32
N ALA A 3 -1.10 -32.03 13.06
CA ALA A 3 -1.36 -30.64 13.42
C ALA A 3 -1.58 -29.84 12.13
N LYS A 4 -2.69 -29.09 12.03
CA LYS A 4 -2.89 -28.14 10.93
C LYS A 4 -1.67 -27.21 10.93
N SER A 5 -0.87 -27.22 9.86
CA SER A 5 0.26 -26.31 9.73
C SER A 5 -0.27 -24.88 9.86
N ARG A 6 0.31 -24.09 10.77
CA ARG A 6 -0.02 -22.67 10.87
C ARG A 6 0.22 -22.02 9.50
N PRO A 7 -0.70 -21.21 8.97
CA PRO A 7 -0.45 -20.48 7.74
C PRO A 7 0.85 -19.68 7.84
N LEU A 8 1.55 -19.53 6.71
CA LEU A 8 2.77 -18.73 6.67
C LEU A 8 2.51 -17.34 7.25
N PRO A 9 3.47 -16.74 7.98
CA PRO A 9 3.36 -15.37 8.48
C PRO A 9 3.05 -14.38 7.34
N ALA A 10 2.38 -13.27 7.66
CA ALA A 10 1.92 -12.30 6.69
C ALA A 10 2.79 -11.02 6.70
N LEU A 11 3.22 -10.61 5.52
CA LEU A 11 3.72 -9.25 5.28
C LEU A 11 2.57 -8.43 4.70
N THR A 12 1.98 -7.59 5.53
CA THR A 12 0.83 -6.76 5.17
C THR A 12 1.27 -5.34 4.82
N VAL A 13 0.92 -4.88 3.62
CA VAL A 13 1.34 -3.59 3.10
C VAL A 13 0.14 -2.72 2.80
N LEU A 14 0.03 -1.60 3.48
CA LEU A 14 -0.86 -0.52 3.10
C LEU A 14 -0.13 0.39 2.11
N ALA A 15 -0.48 0.26 0.84
CA ALA A 15 0.23 0.83 -0.29
C ALA A 15 -0.54 1.96 -0.98
N GLY A 16 0.18 2.92 -1.54
CA GLY A 16 -0.41 4.07 -2.25
C GLY A 16 0.39 5.35 -2.10
N VAL A 17 0.35 6.20 -3.11
CA VAL A 17 1.11 7.46 -3.13
C VAL A 17 0.62 8.42 -2.03
N ASN A 18 1.45 9.38 -1.64
CA ASN A 18 1.06 10.41 -0.67
C ASN A 18 -0.22 11.11 -1.12
N GLY A 19 -1.17 11.34 -0.21
CA GLY A 19 -2.50 11.88 -0.54
C GLY A 19 -3.56 10.82 -0.93
N ALA A 20 -3.18 9.54 -1.10
CA ALA A 20 -4.15 8.48 -1.45
C ALA A 20 -5.23 8.23 -0.39
N GLY A 21 -5.00 8.59 0.88
CA GLY A 21 -5.90 8.22 1.99
C GLY A 21 -5.63 6.83 2.58
N LYS A 22 -4.40 6.30 2.44
CA LYS A 22 -3.95 5.04 3.04
C LYS A 22 -4.38 4.89 4.51
N SER A 23 -3.93 5.80 5.37
CA SER A 23 -4.16 5.71 6.82
C SER A 23 -5.64 5.78 7.19
N SER A 24 -6.44 6.59 6.48
CA SER A 24 -7.90 6.68 6.69
C SER A 24 -8.63 5.39 6.26
N ILE A 25 -8.22 4.77 5.15
CA ILE A 25 -8.92 3.60 4.59
C ILE A 25 -8.46 2.29 5.23
N GLY A 26 -7.15 2.09 5.27
CA GLY A 26 -6.55 0.84 5.75
C GLY A 26 -6.04 0.95 7.18
N GLY A 27 -5.56 2.12 7.59
CA GLY A 27 -4.96 2.30 8.93
C GLY A 27 -6.00 2.16 10.04
N GLU A 28 -7.18 2.79 9.90
CA GLU A 28 -8.28 2.67 10.86
C GLU A 28 -8.82 1.24 10.95
N ALA A 29 -9.03 0.58 9.81
CA ALA A 29 -9.49 -0.81 9.77
C ALA A 29 -8.47 -1.78 10.41
N LEU A 30 -7.18 -1.59 10.13
CA LEU A 30 -6.10 -2.39 10.73
C LEU A 30 -5.98 -2.13 12.24
N GLN A 31 -6.06 -0.88 12.69
CA GLN A 31 -6.04 -0.53 14.11
C GLN A 31 -7.27 -1.06 14.85
N ALA A 32 -8.46 -0.97 14.25
CA ALA A 32 -9.69 -1.54 14.82
C ALA A 32 -9.61 -3.07 14.97
N ALA A 33 -8.87 -3.74 14.08
CA ALA A 33 -8.55 -5.17 14.18
C ALA A 33 -7.42 -5.48 15.19
N GLY A 34 -6.89 -4.48 15.90
CA GLY A 34 -5.80 -4.64 16.86
C GLY A 34 -4.41 -4.81 16.23
N ALA A 35 -4.27 -4.56 14.92
CA ALA A 35 -3.00 -4.72 14.23
C ALA A 35 -2.07 -3.53 14.51
N VAL A 36 -0.90 -3.82 15.05
CA VAL A 36 0.20 -2.85 15.13
C VAL A 36 0.81 -2.73 13.74
N TYR A 37 0.82 -1.53 13.15
CA TYR A 37 1.48 -1.27 11.88
C TYR A 37 2.50 -0.15 11.97
N PHE A 38 3.51 -0.20 11.10
CA PHE A 38 4.55 0.81 11.01
C PHE A 38 4.23 1.84 9.93
N ASN A 39 4.04 3.10 10.34
CA ASN A 39 3.91 4.25 9.43
C ASN A 39 5.23 5.06 9.39
N PRO A 40 5.94 5.09 8.25
CA PRO A 40 7.18 5.87 8.13
C PRO A 40 6.99 7.38 8.35
N ASP A 41 5.86 7.95 7.93
CA ASP A 41 5.60 9.39 8.06
C ASP A 41 5.36 9.77 9.54
N GLU A 42 4.60 8.96 10.28
CA GLU A 42 4.41 9.14 11.74
C GLU A 42 5.71 8.96 12.51
N TYR A 43 6.51 7.95 12.16
CA TYR A 43 7.79 7.73 12.81
C TYR A 43 8.76 8.89 12.56
N ALA A 44 8.83 9.42 11.33
CA ALA A 44 9.62 10.60 11.02
C ALA A 44 9.15 11.84 11.82
N HIS A 45 7.83 12.02 11.98
CA HIS A 45 7.28 13.10 12.80
C HIS A 45 7.65 12.94 14.28
N GLN A 46 7.53 11.73 14.84
CA GLN A 46 7.93 11.44 16.23
C GLN A 46 9.42 11.64 16.47
N LEU A 47 10.28 11.30 15.50
CA LEU A 47 11.72 11.59 15.60
C LEU A 47 11.97 13.10 15.69
N ARG A 48 11.30 13.89 14.86
CA ARG A 48 11.46 15.35 14.85
C ARG A 48 10.90 16.04 16.09
N SER A 49 9.96 15.43 16.81
CA SER A 49 9.47 15.98 18.07
C SER A 49 10.42 15.73 19.25
N ARG A 50 11.35 14.78 19.11
CA ARG A 50 12.33 14.41 20.15
C ARG A 50 13.74 14.89 19.84
N GLU A 51 14.06 15.07 18.57
CA GLU A 51 15.40 15.40 18.09
C GLU A 51 15.37 16.56 17.08
N THR A 52 16.42 17.38 17.09
CA THR A 52 16.59 18.46 16.11
C THR A 52 17.08 17.91 14.77
N LEU A 53 16.17 17.31 14.00
CA LEU A 53 16.43 16.73 12.68
C LEU A 53 15.73 17.51 11.56
N SER A 54 16.40 17.63 10.41
CA SER A 54 15.75 18.05 9.17
C SER A 54 14.75 16.99 8.72
N GLN A 55 13.69 17.40 8.01
CA GLN A 55 12.68 16.47 7.47
C GLN A 55 13.30 15.39 6.57
N VAL A 56 14.26 15.77 5.73
CA VAL A 56 14.96 14.83 4.83
C VAL A 56 15.68 13.75 5.65
N LYS A 57 16.38 14.14 6.72
CA LYS A 57 17.09 13.19 7.58
C LYS A 57 16.13 12.30 8.36
N ALA A 58 15.06 12.86 8.93
CA ALA A 58 14.04 12.09 9.62
C ALA A 58 13.35 11.06 8.71
N ASN A 59 13.01 11.45 7.47
CA ASN A 59 12.44 10.54 6.47
C ASN A 59 13.41 9.42 6.09
N ALA A 60 14.70 9.73 5.94
CA ALA A 60 15.71 8.74 5.62
C ALA A 60 15.89 7.71 6.75
N ILE A 61 15.91 8.16 8.01
CA ILE A 61 15.97 7.29 9.19
C ILE A 61 14.71 6.42 9.29
N ALA A 62 13.53 7.01 9.12
CA ALA A 62 12.26 6.27 9.15
C ALA A 62 12.19 5.19 8.07
N TRP A 63 12.64 5.51 6.84
CA TRP A 63 12.70 4.55 5.75
C TRP A 63 13.68 3.41 6.04
N ALA A 64 14.89 3.73 6.54
CA ALA A 64 15.89 2.73 6.87
C ALA A 64 15.41 1.80 8.00
N TYR A 65 14.76 2.37 9.03
CA TYR A 65 14.20 1.61 10.13
C TYR A 65 13.06 0.67 9.69
N GLY A 66 12.13 1.16 8.86
CA GLY A 66 11.06 0.34 8.29
C GLY A 66 11.59 -0.80 7.42
N LYS A 67 12.61 -0.52 6.59
CA LYS A 67 13.30 -1.54 5.79
C LYS A 67 13.95 -2.60 6.68
N ALA A 68 14.67 -2.18 7.73
CA ALA A 68 15.31 -3.12 8.66
C ALA A 68 14.28 -4.00 9.39
N LYS A 69 13.12 -3.45 9.77
CA LYS A 69 12.01 -4.24 10.33
C LYS A 69 11.46 -5.27 9.35
N LEU A 70 11.26 -4.90 8.09
CA LEU A 70 10.84 -5.82 7.05
C LEU A 70 11.86 -6.95 6.84
N GLU A 71 13.16 -6.62 6.79
CA GLU A 71 14.23 -7.61 6.67
C GLU A 71 14.28 -8.56 7.89
N ALA A 72 14.11 -8.02 9.10
CA ALA A 72 14.04 -8.81 10.33
C ALA A 72 12.82 -9.75 10.34
N ALA A 73 11.64 -9.25 9.95
CA ALA A 73 10.43 -10.06 9.84
C ALA A 73 10.61 -11.22 8.84
N ILE A 74 11.19 -10.93 7.67
CA ILE A 74 11.52 -11.94 6.66
C ILE A 74 12.47 -13.00 7.22
N ALA A 75 13.53 -12.59 7.94
CA ALA A 75 14.54 -13.48 8.49
C ALA A 75 13.99 -14.35 9.64
N GLN A 76 13.07 -13.80 10.44
CA GLN A 76 12.53 -14.46 11.62
C GLN A 76 11.23 -15.23 11.34
N GLY A 77 10.60 -15.03 10.18
CA GLY A 77 9.30 -15.62 9.88
C GLY A 77 8.22 -15.05 10.79
N THR A 78 8.16 -13.73 10.93
CA THR A 78 7.18 -13.04 11.79
C THR A 78 6.31 -12.09 10.97
N ASP A 79 5.09 -11.87 11.46
CA ASP A 79 4.15 -10.94 10.82
C ASP A 79 4.70 -9.51 10.86
N PHE A 80 4.50 -8.76 9.77
CA PHE A 80 4.84 -7.34 9.75
C PHE A 80 3.88 -6.54 8.89
N THR A 81 3.25 -5.54 9.50
CA THR A 81 2.30 -4.63 8.85
C THR A 81 2.92 -3.25 8.73
N PHE A 82 2.91 -2.65 7.55
CA PHE A 82 3.51 -1.32 7.34
C PHE A 82 2.91 -0.55 6.17
N GLU A 83 3.10 0.77 6.20
CA GLU A 83 2.77 1.65 5.08
C GLU A 83 3.93 1.81 4.10
N SER A 84 3.60 1.89 2.81
CA SER A 84 4.56 2.24 1.78
C SER A 84 3.91 3.03 0.65
N THR A 85 4.69 3.87 -0.02
CA THR A 85 4.25 4.44 -1.30
C THR A 85 4.35 3.44 -2.44
N LEU A 86 5.10 2.33 -2.26
CA LEU A 86 5.57 1.45 -3.33
C LEU A 86 6.22 2.19 -4.51
N GLY A 87 6.70 3.42 -4.32
CA GLY A 87 7.29 4.21 -5.41
C GLY A 87 8.70 3.77 -5.82
N GLY A 88 9.41 3.03 -4.96
CA GLY A 88 10.76 2.51 -5.20
C GLY A 88 10.79 0.98 -5.25
N LYS A 89 11.85 0.42 -5.87
CA LYS A 89 11.95 -1.03 -6.14
C LYS A 89 12.35 -1.88 -4.92
N THR A 90 12.93 -1.28 -3.88
CA THR A 90 13.51 -2.02 -2.73
C THR A 90 12.47 -2.86 -2.00
N ILE A 91 11.34 -2.27 -1.60
CA ILE A 91 10.27 -2.98 -0.88
C ILE A 91 9.68 -4.08 -1.78
N THR A 92 9.36 -3.75 -3.03
CA THR A 92 8.88 -4.71 -4.04
C THR A 92 9.79 -5.93 -4.17
N ASN A 93 11.11 -5.72 -4.24
CA ASN A 93 12.09 -6.79 -4.34
C ASN A 93 12.14 -7.66 -3.06
N LEU A 94 12.02 -7.06 -1.88
CA LEU A 94 11.98 -7.80 -0.61
C LEU A 94 10.72 -8.67 -0.51
N LEU A 95 9.54 -8.10 -0.80
CA LEU A 95 8.28 -8.84 -0.81
C LEU A 95 8.30 -10.00 -1.81
N THR A 96 8.78 -9.76 -3.03
CA THR A 96 8.91 -10.79 -4.07
C THR A 96 9.81 -11.95 -3.62
N ARG A 97 10.89 -11.66 -2.86
CA ARG A 97 11.80 -12.71 -2.35
C ARG A 97 11.16 -13.56 -1.25
N ALA A 98 10.32 -12.96 -0.42
CA ALA A 98 9.64 -13.63 0.70
C ALA A 98 8.39 -14.42 0.27
N ALA A 99 7.72 -13.97 -0.78
CA ALA A 99 6.46 -14.52 -1.28
C ALA A 99 6.53 -16.03 -1.53
N GLY A 100 5.59 -16.77 -0.93
CA GLY A 100 5.42 -18.22 -1.12
C GLY A 100 6.55 -19.08 -0.54
N LYS A 101 7.62 -18.47 -0.02
CA LYS A 101 8.76 -19.15 0.61
C LYS A 101 8.70 -19.06 2.12
N SER A 102 8.59 -17.85 2.64
CA SER A 102 8.55 -17.59 4.08
C SER A 102 7.29 -16.84 4.51
N HIS A 103 6.63 -16.11 3.60
CA HIS A 103 5.50 -15.26 3.94
C HIS A 103 4.37 -15.28 2.91
N GLN A 104 3.16 -15.05 3.40
CA GLN A 104 2.05 -14.53 2.60
C GLN A 104 2.25 -13.03 2.37
N ILE A 105 1.90 -12.55 1.17
CA ILE A 105 1.98 -11.13 0.83
C ILE A 105 0.57 -10.58 0.69
N ASP A 106 0.20 -9.69 1.61
CA ASP A 106 -1.13 -9.09 1.65
C ASP A 106 -1.00 -7.59 1.38
N ILE A 107 -1.66 -7.11 0.33
CA ILE A 107 -1.54 -5.70 -0.10
C ILE A 107 -2.91 -5.04 -0.15
N TRP A 108 -3.00 -3.88 0.49
CA TRP A 108 -4.11 -2.95 0.35
C TRP A 108 -3.59 -1.74 -0.42
N PHE A 109 -3.90 -1.66 -1.70
CA PHE A 109 -3.44 -0.58 -2.57
C PHE A 109 -4.53 0.46 -2.74
N VAL A 110 -4.24 1.70 -2.39
CA VAL A 110 -5.15 2.83 -2.54
C VAL A 110 -4.59 3.79 -3.60
N GLY A 111 -5.36 4.03 -4.65
CA GLY A 111 -5.02 4.96 -5.73
C GLY A 111 -6.08 6.05 -5.92
N LEU A 112 -5.75 7.02 -6.77
CA LEU A 112 -6.60 8.13 -7.17
C LEU A 112 -6.65 8.26 -8.70
N LYS A 113 -7.61 9.01 -9.23
CA LYS A 113 -7.82 9.16 -10.68
C LYS A 113 -6.68 9.84 -11.42
N SER A 114 -5.87 10.64 -10.71
CA SER A 114 -4.77 11.39 -11.30
C SER A 114 -3.70 11.76 -10.27
N VAL A 115 -2.48 11.96 -10.78
CA VAL A 115 -1.38 12.53 -9.99
C VAL A 115 -1.68 13.94 -9.50
N ASP A 116 -2.46 14.71 -10.25
CA ASP A 116 -2.83 16.07 -9.85
C ASP A 116 -3.76 16.04 -8.62
N LEU A 117 -4.63 15.04 -8.49
CA LEU A 117 -5.43 14.88 -7.27
C LEU A 117 -4.56 14.52 -6.06
N HIS A 118 -3.48 13.75 -6.25
CA HIS A 118 -2.47 13.56 -5.20
C HIS A 118 -1.82 14.87 -4.78
N LEU A 119 -1.42 15.70 -5.74
CA LEU A 119 -0.80 17.00 -5.48
C LEU A 119 -1.76 17.93 -4.72
N GLN A 120 -3.03 17.99 -5.15
CA GLN A 120 -4.08 18.77 -4.49
C GLN A 120 -4.31 18.33 -3.04
N ARG A 121 -4.47 17.02 -2.79
CA ARG A 121 -4.66 16.50 -1.43
C ARG A 121 -3.45 16.72 -0.53
N VAL A 122 -2.23 16.58 -1.07
CA VAL A 122 -1.01 16.91 -0.32
C VAL A 122 -0.96 18.40 0.01
N ALA A 123 -1.26 19.28 -0.96
CA ALA A 123 -1.28 20.73 -0.73
C ALA A 123 -2.31 21.14 0.33
N SER A 124 -3.51 20.57 0.28
CA SER A 124 -4.54 20.79 1.31
C SER A 124 -4.06 20.39 2.70
N ARG A 125 -3.45 19.20 2.85
CA ARG A 125 -2.86 18.77 4.12
C ARG A 125 -1.73 19.70 4.60
N VAL A 126 -0.93 20.24 3.69
CA VAL A 126 0.13 21.20 4.04
C VAL A 126 -0.46 22.50 4.56
N ALA A 127 -1.55 22.99 3.95
CA ALA A 127 -2.27 24.16 4.44
C ALA A 127 -2.83 23.95 5.86
N GLN A 128 -3.12 22.71 6.24
CA GLN A 128 -3.56 22.31 7.58
C GLN A 128 -2.40 22.00 8.56
N GLY A 129 -1.16 22.36 8.22
CA GLY A 129 0.01 22.18 9.08
C GLY A 129 0.83 20.91 8.83
N GLY A 130 0.48 20.13 7.80
CA GLY A 130 1.29 19.01 7.34
C GLY A 130 2.59 19.43 6.64
N HIS A 131 3.47 18.47 6.38
CA HIS A 131 4.75 18.75 5.71
C HIS A 131 4.67 18.66 4.18
N PRO A 132 5.36 19.58 3.47
CA PRO A 132 5.40 19.56 2.02
C PRO A 132 6.20 18.36 1.50
N ILE A 133 5.76 17.83 0.36
CA ILE A 133 6.45 16.79 -0.38
C ILE A 133 6.74 17.36 -1.77
N PRO A 134 7.98 17.25 -2.29
CA PRO A 134 8.30 17.73 -3.62
C PRO A 134 7.38 17.11 -4.68
N GLU A 135 6.80 17.94 -5.55
CA GLU A 135 5.92 17.49 -6.64
C GLU A 135 6.59 16.42 -7.51
N ALA A 136 7.85 16.64 -7.89
CA ALA A 136 8.63 15.67 -8.67
C ALA A 136 8.67 14.28 -7.99
N ALA A 137 8.76 14.24 -6.65
CA ALA A 137 8.74 12.99 -5.91
C ALA A 137 7.36 12.32 -5.96
N ILE A 138 6.27 13.07 -5.90
CA ILE A 138 4.91 12.54 -6.02
C ILE A 138 4.68 11.95 -7.42
N ARG A 139 5.09 12.67 -8.48
CA ARG A 139 5.00 12.19 -9.86
C ARG A 139 5.82 10.91 -10.09
N GLN A 140 7.05 10.85 -9.59
CA GLN A 140 7.88 9.65 -9.66
C GLN A 140 7.26 8.48 -8.90
N ARG A 141 6.75 8.70 -7.68
CA ARG A 141 6.07 7.68 -6.88
C ARG A 141 4.79 7.17 -7.54
N TRP A 142 4.05 8.04 -8.22
CA TRP A 142 2.86 7.66 -8.99
C TRP A 142 3.17 6.60 -10.03
N ILE A 143 4.13 6.87 -10.91
CA ILE A 143 4.57 5.92 -11.93
C ILE A 143 5.11 4.64 -11.29
N GLY A 144 6.08 4.79 -10.38
CA GLY A 144 6.75 3.64 -9.75
C GLY A 144 5.78 2.75 -8.96
N SER A 145 4.78 3.31 -8.28
CA SER A 145 3.79 2.53 -7.52
C SER A 145 2.93 1.63 -8.41
N HIS A 146 2.53 2.12 -9.58
CA HIS A 146 1.75 1.34 -10.55
C HIS A 146 2.56 0.20 -11.15
N GLU A 147 3.80 0.49 -11.54
CA GLU A 147 4.72 -0.54 -12.05
C GLU A 147 5.02 -1.62 -11.00
N ASN A 148 5.26 -1.19 -9.76
CA ASN A 148 5.60 -2.10 -8.67
C ASN A 148 4.42 -2.96 -8.23
N ILE A 149 3.20 -2.44 -8.17
CA ILE A 149 2.04 -3.27 -7.83
C ILE A 149 1.75 -4.29 -8.93
N ILE A 150 1.85 -3.91 -10.22
CA ILE A 150 1.73 -4.85 -11.33
C ILE A 150 2.75 -5.98 -11.23
N ARG A 151 4.00 -5.65 -10.87
CA ARG A 151 5.05 -6.64 -10.66
C ARG A 151 4.79 -7.57 -9.47
N LEU A 152 4.08 -7.11 -8.44
CA LEU A 152 3.75 -7.91 -7.25
C LEU A 152 2.55 -8.83 -7.45
N ILE A 153 1.68 -8.57 -8.43
CA ILE A 153 0.46 -9.37 -8.67
C ILE A 153 0.73 -10.90 -8.67
N PRO A 154 1.76 -11.44 -9.34
CA PRO A 154 2.02 -12.88 -9.32
C PRO A 154 2.45 -13.47 -7.97
N HIS A 155 2.70 -12.60 -6.98
CA HIS A 155 3.30 -12.94 -5.70
C HIS A 155 2.38 -12.66 -4.51
N VAL A 156 1.21 -12.04 -4.73
CA VAL A 156 0.26 -11.72 -3.64
C VAL A 156 -0.57 -12.94 -3.27
N THR A 157 -0.76 -13.13 -1.97
CA THR A 157 -1.82 -13.99 -1.43
C THR A 157 -3.14 -13.23 -1.45
N THR A 158 -3.10 -11.96 -1.00
CA THR A 158 -4.25 -11.06 -0.97
C THR A 158 -3.89 -9.73 -1.63
N LEU A 159 -4.77 -9.23 -2.48
CA LEU A 159 -4.71 -7.86 -2.99
C LEU A 159 -6.09 -7.23 -2.94
N ARG A 160 -6.22 -6.10 -2.25
CA ARG A 160 -7.40 -5.23 -2.32
C ARG A 160 -6.98 -3.91 -2.98
N LEU A 161 -7.56 -3.60 -4.13
CA LEU A 161 -7.33 -2.36 -4.86
C LEU A 161 -8.52 -1.42 -4.64
N PHE A 162 -8.25 -0.21 -4.19
CA PHE A 162 -9.24 0.80 -3.89
C PHE A 162 -9.03 2.05 -4.73
N ASP A 163 -10.14 2.62 -5.22
CA ASP A 163 -10.19 3.98 -5.71
C ASP A 163 -10.73 4.90 -4.63
N ASN A 164 -9.93 5.90 -4.23
CA ASN A 164 -10.32 6.92 -3.28
C ASN A 164 -10.48 8.31 -3.93
N SER A 165 -10.79 8.35 -5.23
CA SER A 165 -11.00 9.58 -5.98
C SER A 165 -12.23 10.40 -5.63
N PRO A 166 -13.37 9.82 -5.21
CA PRO A 166 -14.51 10.61 -4.79
C PRO A 166 -14.12 11.58 -3.68
N GLU A 167 -14.61 12.81 -3.78
CA GLU A 167 -14.58 13.75 -2.67
C GLU A 167 -15.77 13.45 -1.78
N VAL A 168 -15.55 13.44 -0.47
CA VAL A 168 -16.61 13.37 0.53
C VAL A 168 -16.75 14.71 1.21
N ALA A 169 -17.96 15.02 1.67
CA ALA A 169 -18.22 16.28 2.37
C ALA A 169 -17.41 16.35 3.67
N GLU A 170 -17.19 17.58 4.17
CA GLU A 170 -16.50 17.79 5.44
C GLU A 170 -17.27 17.11 6.59
N GLY A 171 -16.61 16.17 7.28
CA GLY A 171 -17.22 15.35 8.34
C GLY A 171 -17.71 13.97 7.89
N GLU A 172 -17.64 13.64 6.60
CA GLU A 172 -17.95 12.30 6.09
C GLU A 172 -16.68 11.44 5.98
N ILE A 173 -16.83 10.15 6.24
CA ILE A 173 -15.76 9.17 6.05
C ILE A 173 -15.71 8.83 4.55
N PRO A 174 -14.56 8.96 3.88
CA PRO A 174 -14.41 8.52 2.49
C PRO A 174 -14.80 7.05 2.35
N ASP A 175 -15.77 6.74 1.48
CA ASP A 175 -16.06 5.35 1.09
C ASP A 175 -15.27 5.00 -0.18
N PRO A 176 -14.09 4.38 -0.06
CA PRO A 176 -13.31 4.01 -1.23
C PRO A 176 -14.00 2.91 -2.02
N THR A 177 -14.04 3.09 -3.34
CA THR A 177 -14.59 2.06 -4.23
C THR A 177 -13.60 0.90 -4.34
N LEU A 178 -13.98 -0.29 -3.90
CA LEU A 178 -13.22 -1.52 -4.18
C LEU A 178 -13.25 -1.80 -5.69
N LEU A 179 -12.08 -1.88 -6.31
CA LEU A 179 -11.91 -2.13 -7.75
C LEU A 179 -11.48 -3.56 -8.07
N LEU A 180 -10.71 -4.18 -7.18
CA LEU A 180 -10.16 -5.53 -7.35
C LEU A 180 -9.95 -6.16 -5.96
N SER A 181 -10.33 -7.42 -5.82
CA SER A 181 -10.00 -8.26 -4.69
C SER A 181 -9.45 -9.59 -5.20
N ILE A 182 -8.24 -9.93 -4.79
CA ILE A 182 -7.66 -11.27 -4.84
C ILE A 182 -7.61 -11.76 -3.40
N GLN A 183 -8.08 -12.99 -3.15
CA GLN A 183 -8.07 -13.63 -1.84
C GLN A 183 -7.57 -15.06 -1.99
N ASN A 184 -6.62 -15.47 -1.17
CA ASN A 184 -6.02 -16.81 -1.22
C ASN A 184 -5.52 -17.19 -2.63
N GLY A 185 -4.98 -16.22 -3.37
CA GLY A 185 -4.51 -16.43 -4.74
C GLY A 185 -5.63 -16.66 -5.78
N GLN A 186 -6.88 -16.29 -5.47
CA GLN A 186 -8.01 -16.35 -6.39
C GLN A 186 -8.61 -14.97 -6.60
N LEU A 187 -8.98 -14.66 -7.84
CA LEU A 187 -9.72 -13.46 -8.18
C LEU A 187 -11.13 -13.53 -7.57
N ALA A 188 -11.40 -12.73 -6.54
CA ALA A 188 -12.66 -12.71 -5.80
C ALA A 188 -13.60 -11.59 -6.26
N TYR A 189 -13.04 -10.48 -6.75
CA TYR A 189 -13.78 -9.35 -7.30
C TYR A 189 -12.87 -8.57 -8.26
N PRO A 190 -13.39 -7.94 -9.32
CA PRO A 190 -14.76 -8.02 -9.81
C PRO A 190 -14.97 -9.26 -10.68
N GLY A 191 -16.19 -9.47 -11.18
CA GLY A 191 -16.46 -10.46 -12.24
C GLY A 191 -15.92 -10.01 -13.62
N PRO A 192 -15.85 -10.93 -14.62
CA PRO A 192 -15.07 -10.79 -15.86
C PRO A 192 -15.35 -9.54 -16.73
N ASP A 193 -16.51 -8.89 -16.61
CA ASP A 193 -16.93 -7.78 -17.49
C ASP A 193 -16.63 -6.36 -16.96
N VAL A 194 -15.89 -6.23 -15.85
CA VAL A 194 -15.72 -4.94 -15.12
C VAL A 194 -14.61 -4.03 -15.65
N LEU A 195 -13.83 -4.43 -16.67
CA LEU A 195 -12.85 -3.52 -17.29
C LEU A 195 -13.49 -2.26 -17.90
N SER A 196 -14.75 -2.36 -18.31
CA SER A 196 -15.53 -1.24 -18.87
C SER A 196 -15.84 -0.14 -17.84
N THR A 197 -16.03 -0.52 -16.57
CA THR A 197 -16.34 0.39 -15.46
C THR A 197 -15.11 0.70 -14.59
N THR A 198 -13.98 0.03 -14.84
CA THR A 198 -12.71 0.28 -14.15
C THR A 198 -12.15 1.67 -14.50
N PRO A 199 -11.82 2.50 -13.51
CA PRO A 199 -11.15 3.79 -13.72
C PRO A 199 -9.86 3.66 -14.54
N GLN A 200 -9.60 4.63 -15.43
CA GLN A 200 -8.50 4.54 -16.40
C GLN A 200 -7.13 4.28 -15.76
N TRP A 201 -6.88 4.86 -14.58
CA TRP A 201 -5.63 4.68 -13.84
C TRP A 201 -5.42 3.23 -13.37
N ALA A 202 -6.50 2.53 -13.03
CA ALA A 202 -6.47 1.18 -12.47
C ALA A 202 -6.49 0.08 -13.54
N LYS A 203 -6.93 0.39 -14.77
CA LYS A 203 -7.04 -0.61 -15.86
C LYS A 203 -5.78 -1.45 -16.07
N PRO A 204 -4.55 -0.90 -16.09
CA PRO A 204 -3.34 -1.72 -16.25
C PRO A 204 -3.14 -2.73 -15.11
N ILE A 205 -3.48 -2.34 -13.88
CA ILE A 205 -3.39 -3.18 -12.68
C ILE A 205 -4.43 -4.30 -12.74
N VAL A 206 -5.69 -3.96 -13.01
CA VAL A 206 -6.79 -4.92 -13.13
C VAL A 206 -6.52 -5.90 -14.28
N ALA A 207 -6.12 -5.41 -15.45
CA ALA A 207 -5.78 -6.27 -16.59
C ALA A 207 -4.62 -7.23 -16.28
N ALA A 208 -3.61 -6.79 -15.54
CA ALA A 208 -2.52 -7.67 -15.09
C ALA A 208 -3.01 -8.75 -14.12
N ALA A 209 -3.93 -8.42 -13.20
CA ALA A 209 -4.54 -9.38 -12.29
C ALA A 209 -5.35 -10.44 -13.04
N TYR A 210 -6.18 -10.04 -14.02
CA TYR A 210 -6.92 -10.98 -14.86
C TYR A 210 -6.03 -11.90 -15.69
N ARG A 211 -4.95 -11.37 -16.27
CA ARG A 211 -3.99 -12.21 -17.02
C ARG A 211 -3.34 -13.28 -16.15
N HIS A 212 -3.14 -13.01 -14.86
CA HIS A 212 -2.49 -13.95 -13.96
C HIS A 212 -3.49 -14.90 -13.29
N PHE A 213 -4.53 -14.37 -12.67
CA PHE A 213 -5.48 -15.13 -11.85
C PHE A 213 -6.76 -15.54 -12.57
N GLY A 214 -7.13 -14.86 -13.67
CA GLY A 214 -8.34 -15.15 -14.43
C GLY A 214 -8.21 -16.29 -15.44
N LEU A 215 -6.99 -16.72 -15.77
CA LEU A 215 -6.72 -17.87 -16.67
C LEU A 215 -6.48 -19.18 -15.90
N MET A 216 -6.53 -19.17 -14.57
CA MET A 216 -6.34 -20.36 -13.72
C MET A 216 -7.69 -20.98 -13.25
N GLY A 217 -8.81 -20.49 -13.77
CA GLY A 217 -10.16 -21.00 -13.50
C GLY A 217 -10.75 -21.74 -14.69
#